data_AF-X1DQ79-F1
#
_entry.id   AF-X1DQ79-F1
#
_cell.length_a   1.000
_cell.length_b   1.000
_cell.length_c   1.000
_cell.angle_alpha   90.00
_cell.angle_beta   90.00
_cell.angle_gamma   90.00
#
_symmetry.space_group_name_H-M   'P 1'
#
loop_
_entity.id
_entity.type
_entity.pdbx_description
1 polymer ?
#
loop_
_entity_poly.entity_id
_entity_poly.type
_entity_poly.pdbx_seq_one_letter_code
_entity_poly.pdbx_strand_id
1 'polypeptide(L)'
;GIGCPLETPLIDYIQNLPKPAKRKQLLSDLEDLELKAAAKLTPDAAFLKTIPYLISKNLRLGIMSTLSAKASRHVLRSFRSIPSADMEVIISRDELRQYTPGANLIDVAAEKMDVAVENLLIVSTSASPTPGLIRTVGSATRS
;
A
#
# COMPACT_ATOMS: atom_id res chain seq x y z
N GLY A 1 10.23 -20.74 -9.40
CA GLY A 1 9.51 -19.47 -9.63
C GLY A 1 8.07 -19.76 -10.00
N ILE A 2 7.16 -18.78 -9.88
CA ILE A 2 5.70 -18.93 -10.07
C ILE A 2 5.30 -19.29 -11.52
N GLY A 3 6.25 -19.30 -12.47
CA GLY A 3 5.99 -19.63 -13.89
C GLY A 3 5.32 -18.49 -14.66
N CYS A 4 5.31 -17.28 -14.10
CA CYS A 4 4.82 -16.08 -14.76
C CYS A 4 5.73 -15.71 -15.94
N PRO A 5 5.18 -15.48 -17.14
CA PRO A 5 5.92 -14.88 -18.26
C PRO A 5 6.49 -13.52 -17.86
N LEU A 6 7.67 -13.16 -18.39
CA LEU A 6 8.35 -11.89 -18.07
C LEU A 6 7.56 -10.66 -18.54
N GLU A 7 6.82 -10.80 -19.64
CA GLU A 7 6.01 -9.74 -20.27
C GLU A 7 4.68 -9.48 -19.54
N THR A 8 4.30 -10.33 -18.58
CA THR A 8 2.99 -10.25 -17.90
C THR A 8 3.16 -9.82 -16.46
N PRO A 9 2.46 -8.78 -15.99
CA PRO A 9 2.43 -8.46 -14.56
C PRO A 9 1.97 -9.66 -13.74
N LEU A 10 2.70 -9.97 -12.67
CA LEU A 10 2.50 -11.20 -11.88
C LEU A 10 1.06 -11.36 -11.38
N ILE A 11 0.42 -10.28 -10.97
CA ILE A 11 -0.95 -10.31 -10.45
C ILE A 11 -1.96 -10.60 -11.56
N ASP A 12 -1.79 -9.98 -12.73
CA ASP A 12 -2.63 -10.21 -13.90
C ASP A 12 -2.50 -11.65 -14.37
N TYR A 13 -1.27 -12.19 -14.41
CA TYR A 13 -1.03 -13.60 -14.71
C TYR A 13 -1.80 -14.52 -13.76
N ILE A 14 -1.69 -14.30 -12.45
CA ILE A 14 -2.37 -15.13 -11.45
C ILE A 14 -3.89 -14.99 -11.58
N GLN A 15 -4.44 -13.79 -11.81
CA GLN A 15 -5.88 -13.56 -11.93
C GLN A 15 -6.49 -14.27 -13.14
N ASN A 16 -5.75 -14.32 -14.24
CA ASN A 16 -6.19 -14.90 -15.51
C ASN A 16 -6.03 -16.42 -15.61
N LEU A 17 -5.51 -17.10 -14.57
CA LEU A 17 -5.43 -18.56 -14.59
C LEU A 17 -6.83 -19.19 -14.57
N PRO A 18 -7.08 -20.22 -15.40
CA PRO A 18 -8.41 -20.81 -15.57
C PRO A 18 -8.90 -21.57 -14.34
N LYS A 19 -7.99 -22.08 -13.51
CA LYS A 19 -8.32 -22.94 -12.35
C LYS A 19 -8.34 -22.12 -11.06
N PRO A 20 -9.50 -21.91 -10.39
CA PRO A 20 -9.59 -21.14 -9.15
C PRO A 20 -8.69 -21.68 -8.04
N ALA A 21 -8.59 -23.02 -7.90
CA ALA A 21 -7.70 -23.65 -6.93
C ALA A 21 -6.23 -23.30 -7.18
N LYS A 22 -5.81 -23.23 -8.45
CA LYS A 22 -4.44 -22.84 -8.80
C LYS A 22 -4.16 -21.37 -8.49
N ARG A 23 -5.14 -20.49 -8.74
CA ARG A 23 -5.05 -19.07 -8.35
C ARG A 23 -4.85 -18.91 -6.85
N LYS A 24 -5.67 -19.60 -6.06
CA LYS A 24 -5.57 -19.57 -4.59
C LYS A 24 -4.20 -20.06 -4.11
N GLN A 25 -3.71 -21.16 -4.69
CA GLN A 25 -2.38 -21.69 -4.37
C GLN A 25 -1.28 -20.65 -4.65
N LEU A 26 -1.24 -20.08 -5.86
CA LEU A 26 -0.17 -19.14 -6.22
C LEU A 26 -0.23 -17.84 -5.43
N LEU A 27 -1.41 -17.37 -5.05
CA LEU A 27 -1.54 -16.21 -4.15
C LEU A 27 -1.00 -16.52 -2.75
N SER A 28 -1.19 -17.75 -2.26
CA SER A 28 -0.61 -18.20 -0.99
C SER A 28 0.90 -18.29 -1.09
N ASP A 29 1.43 -18.89 -2.15
CA ASP A 29 2.87 -19.00 -2.39
C ASP A 29 3.52 -17.59 -2.49
N LEU A 30 2.82 -16.65 -3.13
CA LEU A 30 3.26 -15.26 -3.23
C LEU A 30 3.23 -14.55 -1.86
N GLU A 31 2.17 -14.74 -1.06
CA GLU A 31 2.10 -14.21 0.31
C GLU A 31 3.29 -14.71 1.18
N ASP A 32 3.67 -15.98 1.05
CA ASP A 32 4.82 -16.53 1.78
C ASP A 32 6.15 -15.89 1.35
N LEU A 33 6.32 -15.62 0.05
CA LEU A 33 7.48 -14.89 -0.46
C LEU A 33 7.49 -13.44 0.03
N GLU A 34 6.34 -12.77 -0.01
CA GLU A 34 6.18 -11.41 0.49
C GLU A 34 6.47 -11.31 1.99
N LEU A 35 6.06 -12.28 2.80
CA LEU A 35 6.38 -12.33 4.23
C LEU A 35 7.88 -12.48 4.48
N LYS A 36 8.57 -13.33 3.70
CA LYS A 36 10.01 -13.50 3.79
C LYS A 36 10.77 -12.22 3.39
N ALA A 37 10.26 -11.50 2.39
CA ALA A 37 10.80 -10.20 2.00
C ALA A 37 10.52 -9.13 3.06
N ALA A 38 9.29 -9.06 3.56
CA ALA A 38 8.84 -8.13 4.60
C ALA A 38 9.69 -8.24 5.88
N ALA A 39 10.07 -9.46 6.28
CA ALA A 39 10.93 -9.69 7.44
C ALA A 39 12.34 -9.10 7.33
N LYS A 40 12.77 -8.73 6.11
CA LYS A 40 14.09 -8.12 5.84
C LYS A 40 14.00 -6.62 5.61
N LEU A 41 12.79 -6.05 5.54
CA LEU A 41 12.63 -4.61 5.35
C LEU A 41 13.01 -3.87 6.63
N THR A 42 13.78 -2.81 6.45
CA THR A 42 14.13 -1.87 7.51
C THR A 42 13.74 -0.47 7.08
N PRO A 43 13.17 0.35 7.98
CA PRO A 43 12.85 1.73 7.65
C PRO A 43 14.14 2.50 7.39
N ASP A 44 14.15 3.37 6.39
CA ASP A 44 15.27 4.28 6.17
C ASP A 44 15.25 5.46 7.18
N ALA A 45 16.35 6.21 7.21
CA ALA A 45 16.50 7.34 8.14
C ALA A 45 15.50 8.48 7.89
N ALA A 46 15.02 8.65 6.65
CA ALA A 46 14.04 9.68 6.32
C ALA A 46 12.67 9.27 6.88
N PHE A 47 12.26 8.02 6.71
CA PHE A 47 11.03 7.47 7.25
C PHE A 47 10.98 7.55 8.78
N LEU A 48 12.09 7.18 9.45
CA LEU A 48 12.20 7.26 10.92
C LEU A 48 12.08 8.68 11.48
N LYS A 49 12.36 9.71 10.68
CA LYS A 49 12.21 11.13 11.07
C LYS A 49 10.85 11.69 10.68
N THR A 50 10.40 11.39 9.47
CA THR A 50 9.19 11.98 8.88
C THR A 50 7.94 11.48 9.56
N ILE A 51 7.81 10.16 9.78
CA ILE A 51 6.56 9.62 10.33
C ILE A 51 6.27 10.14 11.75
N PRO A 52 7.21 10.12 12.71
CA PRO A 52 6.96 10.70 14.02
C PRO A 52 6.65 12.21 13.97
N TYR A 53 7.30 12.94 13.06
CA TYR A 53 6.99 14.36 12.86
C TYR A 53 5.54 14.56 12.39
N LEU A 54 5.07 13.79 11.39
CA LEU A 54 3.69 13.91 10.89
C LEU A 54 2.66 13.51 11.97
N ILE A 55 2.96 12.46 12.75
CA ILE A 55 2.15 12.07 13.92
C ILE A 55 2.08 13.23 14.94
N SER A 56 3.20 13.89 15.23
CA SER A 56 3.22 15.05 16.14
C SER A 56 2.39 16.24 15.66
N LYS A 57 2.09 16.30 14.35
CA LYS A 57 1.20 17.29 13.74
C LYS A 57 -0.26 16.84 13.68
N ASN A 58 -0.60 15.70 14.29
CA ASN A 58 -1.94 15.13 14.33
C ASN A 58 -2.54 14.89 12.92
N LEU A 59 -1.67 14.55 11.96
CA LEU A 59 -2.09 14.21 10.61
C LEU A 59 -2.53 12.75 10.54
N ARG A 60 -3.59 12.48 9.77
CA ARG A 60 -4.02 11.12 9.43
C ARG A 60 -2.99 10.49 8.49
N LEU A 61 -2.54 9.29 8.80
CA LEU A 61 -1.56 8.55 7.99
C LEU A 61 -2.18 7.26 7.45
N GLY A 62 -1.80 6.92 6.24
CA GLY A 62 -2.20 5.67 5.60
C GLY A 62 -1.09 5.11 4.71
N ILE A 63 -1.22 3.84 4.37
CA ILE A 63 -0.30 3.13 3.48
C ILE A 63 -1.09 2.42 2.40
N MET A 64 -0.63 2.55 1.17
CA MET A 64 -1.07 1.75 0.03
C MET A 64 0.09 0.89 -0.45
N SER A 65 -0.13 -0.41 -0.59
CA SER A 65 0.94 -1.37 -0.87
C SER A 65 0.50 -2.48 -1.82
N THR A 66 1.40 -2.91 -2.69
CA THR A 66 1.25 -4.09 -3.55
C THR A 66 1.59 -5.40 -2.83
N LEU A 67 1.89 -5.37 -1.53
CA LEU A 67 1.99 -6.55 -0.68
C LEU A 67 0.62 -7.03 -0.22
N SER A 68 0.50 -8.33 0.09
CA SER A 68 -0.64 -8.88 0.82
C SER A 68 -0.88 -8.15 2.14
N ALA A 69 -2.14 -8.16 2.60
CA ALA A 69 -2.53 -7.53 3.86
C ALA A 69 -1.71 -8.06 5.04
N LYS A 70 -1.38 -9.35 5.03
CA LYS A 70 -0.58 -10.01 6.06
C LYS A 70 0.87 -9.53 6.05
N ALA A 71 1.49 -9.41 4.86
CA ALA A 71 2.83 -8.89 4.73
C ALA A 71 2.91 -7.40 5.10
N SER A 72 1.97 -6.56 4.64
CA SER A 72 1.92 -5.13 5.00
C SER A 72 1.85 -4.93 6.53
N ARG A 73 0.98 -5.69 7.21
CA ARG A 73 0.89 -5.65 8.69
C ARG A 73 2.14 -6.19 9.37
N HIS A 74 2.84 -7.14 8.76
CA HIS A 74 4.12 -7.63 9.28
C HIS A 74 5.18 -6.52 9.23
N VAL A 75 5.31 -5.83 8.09
CA VAL A 75 6.23 -4.68 7.94
C VAL A 75 5.96 -3.64 9.01
N LEU A 76 4.71 -3.20 9.17
CA LEU A 76 4.38 -2.16 10.14
C LEU A 76 4.69 -2.57 11.58
N ARG A 77 4.39 -3.82 11.98
CA ARG A 77 4.74 -4.33 13.31
C ARG A 77 6.25 -4.44 13.53
N SER A 78 7.04 -4.67 12.48
CA SER A 78 8.49 -4.73 12.59
C SER A 78 9.11 -3.35 12.83
N PHE A 79 8.43 -2.28 12.41
CA PHE A 79 8.86 -0.90 12.58
C PHE A 79 8.46 -0.38 13.97
N ARG A 80 9.17 -0.85 15.00
CA ARG A 80 8.87 -0.57 16.43
C ARG A 80 8.70 0.91 16.78
N SER A 81 9.26 1.82 15.99
CA SER A 81 9.18 3.27 16.16
C SER A 81 7.85 3.88 15.67
N ILE A 82 6.98 3.09 15.03
CA ILE A 82 5.69 3.54 14.48
C ILE A 82 4.64 2.52 14.91
N PRO A 83 3.87 2.81 15.97
CA PRO A 83 2.70 2.02 16.32
C PRO A 83 1.81 1.83 15.09
N SER A 84 1.40 0.59 14.81
CA SER A 84 0.44 0.32 13.73
C SER A 84 -0.91 1.03 13.94
N ALA A 85 -1.21 1.45 15.18
CA ALA A 85 -2.37 2.27 15.52
C ALA A 85 -2.32 3.69 14.94
N ASP A 86 -1.13 4.18 14.57
CA ASP A 86 -0.95 5.50 13.97
C ASP A 86 -1.18 5.50 12.45
N MET A 87 -1.41 4.31 11.87
CA MET A 87 -1.79 4.14 10.47
C MET A 87 -3.29 3.81 10.41
N GLU A 88 -4.10 4.81 10.07
CA GLU A 88 -5.56 4.71 10.06
C GLU A 88 -6.07 3.87 8.89
N VAL A 89 -5.35 3.90 7.76
CA VAL A 89 -5.73 3.19 6.54
C VAL A 89 -4.57 2.35 6.01
N ILE A 90 -4.84 1.07 5.74
CA ILE A 90 -3.90 0.17 5.05
C ILE A 90 -4.63 -0.46 3.86
N ILE A 91 -4.34 0.05 2.66
CA ILE A 91 -4.84 -0.51 1.40
C ILE A 91 -3.79 -1.48 0.88
N SER A 92 -4.07 -2.78 1.00
CA SER A 92 -3.16 -3.86 0.57
C SER A 92 -3.46 -4.33 -0.85
N ARG A 93 -2.58 -5.14 -1.43
CA ARG A 93 -2.81 -5.82 -2.72
C ARG A 93 -4.14 -6.55 -2.78
N ASP A 94 -4.52 -7.22 -1.69
CA ASP A 94 -5.72 -8.04 -1.65
C ASP A 94 -6.99 -7.17 -1.75
N GLU A 95 -6.90 -5.94 -1.26
CA GLU A 95 -7.94 -4.92 -1.37
C GLU A 95 -7.89 -4.19 -2.71
N LEU A 96 -6.70 -3.80 -3.18
CA LEU A 96 -6.51 -3.15 -4.49
C LEU A 96 -7.15 -3.92 -5.63
N ARG A 97 -7.13 -5.25 -5.56
CA ARG A 97 -7.71 -6.16 -6.55
C ARG A 97 -9.23 -6.19 -6.57
N GLN A 98 -9.90 -5.60 -5.57
CA GLN A 98 -11.35 -5.51 -5.52
C GLN A 98 -11.87 -4.32 -6.33
N TYR A 99 -11.00 -3.33 -6.60
CA TYR A 99 -11.37 -2.17 -7.40
C TYR A 99 -11.33 -2.49 -8.90
N THR A 100 -12.26 -1.86 -9.64
CA THR A 100 -12.32 -1.95 -11.10
C THR A 100 -10.98 -1.52 -11.72
N PRO A 101 -10.49 -2.19 -12.77
CA PRO A 101 -9.31 -1.73 -13.50
C PRO A 101 -9.44 -0.26 -13.92
N GLY A 102 -8.41 0.54 -13.63
CA GLY A 102 -8.42 1.99 -13.90
C GLY A 102 -9.14 2.84 -12.85
N ALA A 103 -9.64 2.24 -11.76
CA ALA A 103 -10.15 3.01 -10.62
C ALA A 103 -9.08 3.99 -10.11
N ASN A 104 -9.53 5.20 -9.74
CA ASN A 104 -8.66 6.18 -9.13
C ASN A 104 -8.41 5.80 -7.67
N LEU A 105 -7.25 5.19 -7.42
CA LEU A 105 -6.86 4.74 -6.08
C LEU A 105 -6.67 5.91 -5.08
N ILE A 106 -6.49 7.13 -5.58
CA ILE A 106 -6.41 8.35 -4.77
C ILE A 106 -7.77 8.64 -4.14
N ASP A 107 -8.85 8.53 -4.92
CA ASP A 107 -10.21 8.76 -4.44
C ASP A 107 -10.59 7.70 -3.39
N VAL A 108 -10.22 6.44 -3.65
CA VAL A 108 -10.40 5.33 -2.70
C VAL A 108 -9.67 5.60 -1.37
N ALA A 109 -8.43 6.08 -1.44
CA ALA A 109 -7.65 6.40 -0.24
C ALA A 109 -8.26 7.57 0.53
N ALA A 110 -8.67 8.63 -0.18
CA ALA A 110 -9.32 9.80 0.39
C ALA A 110 -10.63 9.44 1.11
N GLU A 111 -11.47 8.62 0.49
CA GLU A 111 -12.72 8.12 1.08
C GLU A 111 -12.45 7.32 2.36
N LYS A 112 -11.51 6.37 2.31
CA LYS A 112 -11.14 5.55 3.49
C LYS A 112 -10.53 6.35 4.62
N MET A 113 -9.78 7.40 4.29
CA MET A 113 -9.18 8.30 5.26
C MET A 113 -10.17 9.37 5.75
N ASP A 114 -11.38 9.45 5.18
CA ASP A 114 -12.37 10.49 5.48
C ASP A 114 -11.75 11.91 5.34
N VAL A 115 -11.04 12.13 4.22
CA VAL A 115 -10.34 13.38 3.90
C VAL A 115 -10.64 13.76 2.45
N ALA A 116 -10.84 15.05 2.16
CA ALA A 116 -10.99 15.52 0.79
C ALA A 116 -9.71 15.32 -0.03
N VAL A 117 -9.82 14.96 -1.32
CA VAL A 117 -8.66 14.63 -2.17
C VAL A 117 -7.64 15.78 -2.23
N GLU A 118 -8.10 17.03 -2.24
CA GLU A 118 -7.27 18.23 -2.21
C GLU A 118 -6.42 18.39 -0.94
N ASN A 119 -6.79 17.69 0.15
CA ASN A 119 -6.08 17.67 1.42
C ASN A 119 -5.22 16.39 1.59
N LEU A 120 -5.08 15.57 0.54
CA LEU A 120 -4.30 14.34 0.57
C LEU A 120 -2.91 14.57 -0.06
N LEU A 121 -1.85 14.19 0.68
CA LEU A 121 -0.49 14.12 0.14
C LEU A 121 -0.10 12.66 -0.11
N ILE A 122 0.28 12.35 -1.35
CA ILE A 122 0.80 11.04 -1.72
C ILE A 122 2.30 11.12 -1.91
N VAL A 123 3.03 10.23 -1.23
CA VAL A 123 4.46 10.05 -1.39
C VAL A 123 4.70 8.66 -1.97
N SER A 124 5.31 8.59 -3.16
CA SER A 124 5.63 7.31 -3.80
C SER A 124 6.98 7.38 -4.50
N THR A 125 7.65 6.23 -4.65
CA THR A 125 8.92 6.10 -5.38
C THR A 125 8.74 5.86 -6.87
N SER A 126 7.49 5.74 -7.35
CA SER A 126 7.17 5.51 -8.75
C SER A 126 6.68 6.81 -9.41
N ALA A 127 7.15 7.09 -10.62
CA ALA A 127 6.72 8.26 -11.40
C ALA A 127 5.25 8.25 -11.85
N SER A 128 4.50 7.17 -11.56
CA SER A 128 3.06 7.07 -11.86
C SER A 128 2.23 7.07 -10.58
N PRO A 129 1.64 8.22 -10.23
CA PRO A 129 0.36 8.29 -9.56
C PRO A 129 -0.68 8.76 -10.60
N THR A 130 -0.90 8.00 -11.68
CA THR A 130 -1.65 8.47 -12.88
C THR A 130 -1.01 9.71 -13.55
N PRO A 131 -1.19 9.94 -14.87
CA PRO A 131 -0.74 11.19 -15.48
C PRO A 131 -1.63 12.32 -14.96
N GLY A 132 -1.14 13.14 -14.00
CA GLY A 132 -1.79 14.41 -13.67
C GLY A 132 -1.77 14.93 -12.23
N LEU A 133 -1.27 14.21 -11.23
CA LEU A 133 -1.49 14.62 -9.84
C LEU A 133 -0.21 14.64 -8.97
N ILE A 134 0.68 15.62 -9.22
CA ILE A 134 1.44 16.23 -8.12
C ILE A 134 0.64 17.47 -7.71
N ARG A 135 -0.19 17.34 -6.67
CA ARG A 135 -0.75 18.48 -5.95
C ARG A 135 -0.27 18.41 -4.51
N THR A 136 0.73 19.22 -4.21
CA THR A 136 0.95 19.67 -2.84
C THR A 136 -0.04 20.81 -2.58
N VAL A 137 -0.71 20.82 -1.42
CA VAL A 137 -0.90 21.97 -0.49
C VAL A 137 -2.22 21.80 0.29
N GLY A 138 -2.10 21.69 1.62
CA GLY A 138 -3.20 21.94 2.57
C GLY A 138 -3.14 21.09 3.83
N SER A 139 -2.64 21.64 4.94
CA SER A 139 -2.74 20.98 6.26
C SER A 139 -4.11 21.25 6.87
N ALA A 140 -4.87 20.21 7.19
CA ALA A 140 -6.05 20.32 8.04
C ALA A 140 -5.70 19.88 9.46
N THR A 141 -5.80 20.81 10.41
CA THR A 141 -5.86 20.51 11.85
C THR A 141 -7.25 19.99 12.20
N ARG A 142 -7.34 18.99 13.07
CA ARG A 142 -8.62 18.47 13.58
C ARG A 142 -9.49 19.60 14.14
N SER A 143 -10.78 19.57 13.81
CA SER A 143 -11.85 20.30 14.49
C SER A 143 -12.11 19.72 15.87
#